data_AF-A0A511X573-F1
#
_entry.id   AF-A0A511X573-F1
#
_cell.length_a   1.000
_cell.length_b   1.000
_cell.length_c   1.000
_cell.angle_alpha   90.00
_cell.angle_beta   90.00
_cell.angle_gamma   90.00
#
_symmetry.space_group_name_H-M   'P 1'
#
loop_
_entity.id
_entity.type
_entity.pdbx_description
1 polymer ?
#
loop_
_entity_poly.entity_id
_entity_poly.type
_entity_poly.pdbx_seq_one_letter_code
_entity_poly.pdbx_strand_id
1 'polypeptide(L)'
;MLNKRQMGNRLGVSSPTMTAWLERWPDFPVVERGTNGASYSFDPEAVFKFLAERREEEALSRSGRDEALMALQLTFAEILPDPPQAPGAGRKLSTKEEIDLWKLRDLKQKAAKESRALVIVAEVERLFENALVKLSRDAGTFIRRLGQQERWPDAQIRSVEARFAEMQRKSVSDALATLESEPDDHERQLDLT
;
A
#
# COMPACT_ATOMS: atom_id res chain seq x y z
N MET A 1 38.16 -17.24 -31.69
CA MET A 1 37.96 -17.82 -30.36
C MET A 1 38.32 -16.79 -29.30
N LEU A 2 37.48 -16.61 -28.28
CA LEU A 2 37.59 -15.54 -27.27
C LEU A 2 37.80 -16.13 -25.88
N ASN A 3 38.64 -15.50 -25.07
CA ASN A 3 38.83 -15.86 -23.67
C ASN A 3 37.63 -15.37 -22.81
N LYS A 4 37.39 -15.97 -21.65
CA LYS A 4 36.28 -15.66 -20.71
C LYS A 4 36.09 -14.16 -20.45
N ARG A 5 37.19 -13.42 -20.28
CA ARG A 5 37.17 -11.96 -20.06
C ARG A 5 36.75 -11.17 -21.30
N GLN A 6 37.17 -11.61 -22.49
CA GLN A 6 36.82 -10.96 -23.75
C GLN A 6 35.37 -11.27 -24.15
N MET A 7 34.88 -12.48 -23.82
CA MET A 7 33.48 -12.84 -24.02
C MET A 7 32.54 -12.04 -23.10
N GLY A 8 32.90 -11.87 -21.81
CA GLY A 8 32.14 -11.03 -20.88
C GLY A 8 32.01 -9.58 -21.36
N ASN A 9 33.11 -8.99 -21.86
CA ASN A 9 33.08 -7.64 -22.42
C ASN A 9 32.19 -7.52 -23.67
N ARG A 10 32.17 -8.54 -24.53
CA ARG A 10 31.31 -8.53 -25.74
C ARG A 10 29.83 -8.71 -25.43
N LEU A 11 29.50 -9.47 -24.40
CA LEU A 11 28.13 -9.69 -23.96
C LEU A 11 27.63 -8.54 -23.04
N GLY A 12 28.52 -7.63 -22.62
CA GLY A 12 28.21 -6.55 -21.69
C GLY A 12 27.97 -7.04 -20.26
N VAL A 13 28.56 -8.19 -19.89
CA VAL A 13 28.28 -8.88 -18.63
C VAL A 13 29.55 -9.11 -17.82
N SER A 14 29.44 -8.98 -16.50
CA SER A 14 30.56 -9.16 -15.57
C SER A 14 31.09 -10.60 -15.57
N SER A 15 32.38 -10.76 -15.27
CA SER A 15 33.03 -12.07 -15.12
C SER A 15 32.33 -13.04 -14.12
N PRO A 16 31.79 -12.59 -12.97
CA PRO A 16 31.02 -13.48 -12.10
C PRO A 16 29.70 -13.94 -12.73
N THR A 17 29.01 -13.11 -13.51
CA THR A 17 27.79 -13.52 -14.22
C THR A 17 28.09 -14.56 -15.30
N MET A 18 29.21 -14.42 -16.02
CA MET A 18 29.68 -15.44 -16.97
C MET A 18 29.98 -16.77 -16.27
N THR A 19 30.47 -16.74 -15.02
CA THR A 19 30.70 -17.94 -14.22
C THR A 19 29.38 -18.57 -13.79
N ALA A 20 28.42 -17.76 -13.34
CA ALA A 20 27.08 -18.20 -12.99
C ALA A 20 26.34 -18.82 -14.18
N TRP A 21 26.52 -18.31 -15.40
CA TRP A 21 25.93 -18.90 -16.61
C TRP A 21 26.55 -20.25 -16.98
N LEU A 22 27.86 -20.40 -16.78
CA LEU A 22 28.55 -21.69 -16.97
C LEU A 22 28.12 -22.74 -15.94
N GLU A 23 27.85 -22.33 -14.71
CA GLU A 23 27.34 -23.24 -13.66
C GLU A 23 25.85 -23.56 -13.86
N ARG A 24 25.05 -22.58 -14.28
CA ARG A 24 23.60 -22.73 -14.48
C ARG A 24 23.26 -23.53 -15.73
N TRP A 25 24.08 -23.49 -16.76
CA TRP A 25 23.83 -24.16 -18.05
C TRP A 25 24.98 -25.10 -18.42
N PRO A 26 24.85 -26.40 -18.13
CA PRO A 26 25.83 -27.41 -18.50
C PRO A 26 26.06 -27.54 -20.01
N ASP A 27 25.08 -27.13 -20.82
CA ASP A 27 25.09 -27.18 -22.29
C ASP A 27 25.61 -25.89 -22.94
N PHE A 28 26.21 -24.98 -22.15
CA PHE A 28 26.75 -23.75 -22.70
C PHE A 28 27.83 -24.05 -23.75
N PRO A 29 27.79 -23.43 -24.95
CA PRO A 29 28.68 -23.75 -26.05
C PRO A 29 30.10 -23.24 -25.74
N VAL A 30 30.89 -24.12 -25.15
CA VAL A 30 32.31 -23.91 -24.85
C VAL A 30 33.13 -24.75 -25.82
N VAL A 31 34.06 -24.12 -26.53
CA VAL A 31 34.92 -24.81 -27.52
C VAL A 31 36.04 -25.58 -26.81
N GLU A 32 36.66 -24.97 -25.80
CA GLU A 32 37.55 -25.68 -24.88
C GLU A 32 37.21 -25.33 -23.43
N ARG A 33 36.84 -26.35 -22.64
CA ARG A 33 36.64 -26.22 -21.21
C ARG A 33 38.00 -26.11 -20.54
N GLY A 34 38.35 -24.92 -20.08
CA GLY A 34 39.56 -24.70 -19.30
C GLY A 34 39.54 -25.56 -18.04
N THR A 35 40.49 -26.47 -17.91
CA THR A 35 40.80 -27.18 -16.67
C THR A 35 42.25 -26.81 -16.27
N ASN A 36 42.54 -26.80 -14.96
CA ASN A 36 43.81 -26.41 -14.30
C ASN A 36 45.01 -26.20 -15.25
N GLY A 37 45.15 -24.97 -15.75
CA GLY A 37 46.24 -24.54 -16.64
C GLY A 37 45.82 -24.10 -18.05
N ALA A 38 44.61 -24.44 -18.51
CA ALA A 38 44.08 -24.03 -19.82
C ALA A 38 43.03 -22.91 -19.71
N SER A 39 43.12 -21.90 -20.57
CA SER A 39 42.14 -20.80 -20.64
C SER A 39 40.90 -21.24 -21.42
N TYR A 40 39.70 -20.92 -20.91
CA TYR A 40 38.45 -21.18 -21.62
C TYR A 40 38.42 -20.48 -22.98
N SER A 41 38.12 -21.22 -24.05
CA SER A 41 37.91 -20.68 -25.38
C SER A 41 36.43 -20.80 -25.77
N PHE A 42 35.85 -19.66 -26.17
CA PHE A 42 34.45 -19.54 -26.56
C PHE A 42 34.32 -19.12 -28.03
N ASP A 43 33.30 -19.64 -28.69
CA ASP A 43 32.83 -19.15 -29.97
C ASP A 43 31.69 -18.14 -29.75
N PRO A 44 31.87 -16.85 -30.14
CA PRO A 44 30.84 -15.84 -29.94
C PRO A 44 29.53 -16.15 -30.66
N GLU A 45 29.57 -16.70 -31.88
CA GLU A 45 28.36 -16.93 -32.67
C GLU A 45 27.48 -18.02 -32.05
N ALA A 46 28.10 -19.13 -31.61
CA ALA A 46 27.41 -20.20 -30.91
C ALA A 46 26.79 -19.73 -29.57
N VAL A 47 27.51 -18.88 -28.81
CA VAL A 47 27.01 -18.34 -27.54
C VAL A 47 25.82 -17.40 -27.76
N PHE A 48 25.86 -16.53 -28.77
CA PHE A 48 24.73 -15.65 -29.09
C PHE A 48 23.51 -16.43 -29.55
N LYS A 49 23.70 -17.45 -30.38
CA LYS A 49 22.60 -18.32 -30.86
C LYS A 49 21.94 -19.07 -29.71
N PHE A 50 22.72 -19.66 -28.80
CA PHE A 50 22.22 -20.35 -27.62
C PHE A 50 21.41 -19.41 -26.70
N LEU A 51 21.89 -18.17 -26.50
CA LEU A 51 21.17 -17.18 -25.70
C LEU A 51 19.91 -16.66 -26.39
N ALA A 52 19.89 -16.57 -27.72
CA ALA A 52 18.72 -16.17 -28.49
C ALA A 52 17.62 -17.24 -28.45
N GLU A 53 17.97 -18.49 -28.71
CA GLU A 53 17.04 -19.64 -28.66
C GLU A 53 16.40 -19.78 -27.29
N ARG A 54 17.16 -19.57 -26.20
CA ARG A 54 16.62 -19.64 -24.83
C ARG A 54 15.78 -18.42 -24.45
N ARG A 55 16.06 -17.23 -24.98
CA ARG A 55 15.17 -16.06 -24.79
C ARG A 55 13.85 -16.25 -25.53
N GLU A 56 13.87 -16.87 -26.71
CA GLU A 56 12.65 -17.21 -27.45
C GLU A 56 11.83 -18.26 -26.69
N GLU A 57 12.47 -19.28 -26.10
CA GLU A 57 11.79 -20.29 -25.29
C GLU A 57 11.19 -19.71 -23.99
N GLU A 58 11.89 -18.79 -23.32
CA GLU A 58 11.35 -18.06 -22.17
C GLU A 58 10.22 -17.09 -22.57
N ALA A 59 10.28 -16.50 -23.77
CA ALA A 59 9.22 -15.63 -24.30
C ALA A 59 7.97 -16.45 -24.67
N LEU A 60 8.12 -17.61 -25.30
CA LEU A 60 7.06 -18.57 -25.62
C LEU A 60 6.39 -19.13 -24.35
N SER A 61 7.17 -19.40 -23.30
CA SER A 61 6.62 -19.83 -22.00
C SER A 61 5.84 -18.72 -21.29
N ARG A 62 6.22 -17.44 -21.48
CA ARG A 62 5.50 -16.30 -20.93
C ARG A 62 4.21 -16.01 -21.70
N SER A 63 4.23 -16.08 -23.04
CA SER A 63 3.02 -15.88 -23.85
C SER A 63 1.95 -16.93 -23.53
N GLY A 64 2.33 -18.20 -23.34
CA GLY A 64 1.37 -19.25 -22.95
C GLY A 64 0.76 -19.06 -21.56
N ARG A 65 1.49 -18.43 -20.61
CA ARG A 65 0.91 -18.05 -19.31
C ARG A 65 -0.03 -16.86 -19.42
N ASP A 66 0.31 -15.88 -20.25
CA ASP A 66 -0.53 -14.70 -20.47
C ASP A 66 -1.82 -15.08 -21.22
N GLU A 67 -1.76 -16.00 -22.18
CA GLU A 67 -2.95 -16.55 -22.85
C GLU A 67 -3.85 -17.34 -21.89
N ALA A 68 -3.27 -18.17 -21.01
CA ALA A 68 -4.04 -18.89 -19.99
C ALA A 68 -4.70 -17.94 -18.98
N LEU A 69 -4.00 -16.88 -18.57
CA LEU A 69 -4.56 -15.83 -17.70
C LEU A 69 -5.66 -15.02 -18.39
N MET A 70 -5.51 -14.74 -19.69
CA MET A 70 -6.53 -14.05 -20.48
C MET A 70 -7.79 -14.93 -20.64
N ALA A 71 -7.63 -16.24 -20.84
CA ALA A 71 -8.77 -17.18 -20.88
C ALA A 71 -9.49 -17.28 -19.52
N LEU A 72 -8.74 -17.26 -18.41
CA LEU A 72 -9.30 -17.17 -17.07
C LEU A 72 -10.05 -15.85 -16.84
N GLN A 73 -9.52 -14.72 -17.28
CA GLN A 73 -10.21 -13.42 -17.19
C GLN A 73 -11.55 -13.40 -17.96
N LEU A 74 -11.59 -13.96 -19.16
CA LEU A 74 -12.82 -14.02 -19.97
C LEU A 74 -13.89 -14.91 -19.34
N THR A 75 -13.50 -16.02 -18.73
CA THR A 75 -14.45 -16.93 -18.04
C THR A 75 -15.00 -16.33 -16.74
N PHE A 76 -14.23 -15.52 -16.02
CA PHE A 76 -14.75 -14.80 -14.84
C PHE A 76 -15.66 -13.62 -15.21
N ALA A 77 -15.47 -13.00 -16.38
CA ALA A 77 -16.31 -11.91 -16.87
C ALA A 77 -17.73 -12.34 -17.28
N GLU A 78 -17.94 -13.61 -17.66
CA GLU A 78 -19.29 -14.13 -17.97
C GLU A 78 -20.12 -14.49 -16.73
N ILE A 79 -19.48 -14.70 -15.57
CA ILE A 79 -20.13 -15.24 -14.36
C ILE A 79 -20.40 -14.15 -13.31
N LEU A 80 -19.64 -13.06 -13.29
CA LEU A 80 -19.89 -11.92 -12.40
C LEU A 80 -20.47 -10.73 -13.17
N PRO A 81 -21.58 -10.14 -12.72
CA PRO A 81 -21.98 -8.83 -13.23
C PRO A 81 -20.88 -7.81 -12.90
N ASP A 82 -20.47 -7.04 -13.90
CA ASP A 82 -19.38 -6.05 -13.83
C ASP A 82 -19.47 -5.22 -12.54
N PRO A 83 -18.52 -5.35 -11.58
CA PRO A 83 -18.34 -4.30 -10.61
C PRO A 83 -17.88 -3.03 -11.38
N PRO A 84 -18.34 -1.84 -10.98
CA PRO A 84 -17.94 -0.59 -11.64
C PRO A 84 -16.42 -0.55 -11.73
N GLN A 85 -15.92 -0.51 -12.96
CA GLN A 85 -14.48 -0.54 -13.22
C GLN A 85 -13.83 0.67 -12.55
N ALA A 86 -13.14 0.42 -11.44
CA ALA A 86 -12.20 1.38 -10.87
C ALA A 86 -11.09 1.63 -11.91
N PRO A 87 -10.90 2.87 -12.38
CA PRO A 87 -9.84 3.17 -13.34
C PRO A 87 -8.47 3.07 -12.66
N GLY A 88 -7.84 1.90 -12.74
CA GLY A 88 -6.43 1.75 -12.29
C GLY A 88 -5.96 0.35 -11.88
N ALA A 89 -6.86 -0.63 -11.71
CA ALA A 89 -6.51 -1.91 -11.06
C ALA A 89 -5.69 -2.92 -11.90
N GLY A 90 -5.08 -2.51 -13.01
CA GLY A 90 -4.40 -3.43 -13.94
C GLY A 90 -2.90 -3.21 -14.16
N ARG A 91 -2.33 -2.07 -13.74
CA ARG A 91 -0.90 -1.78 -13.95
C ARG A 91 -0.15 -2.02 -12.65
N LYS A 92 0.56 -3.16 -12.55
CA LYS A 92 1.60 -3.34 -11.55
C LYS A 92 2.60 -2.19 -11.74
N LEU A 93 2.51 -1.19 -10.88
CA LEU A 93 3.33 0.01 -10.95
C LEU A 93 4.79 -0.42 -10.95
N SER A 94 5.57 0.13 -11.87
CA SER A 94 7.01 -0.06 -11.83
C SER A 94 7.53 0.47 -10.50
N THR A 95 8.55 -0.15 -9.90
CA THR A 95 9.10 0.27 -8.59
C THR A 95 9.47 1.76 -8.56
N LYS A 96 9.80 2.34 -9.72
CA LYS A 96 10.02 3.78 -9.89
C LYS A 96 8.72 4.60 -9.82
N GLU A 97 7.65 4.13 -10.45
CA GLU A 97 6.31 4.75 -10.39
C GLU A 97 5.74 4.68 -8.96
N GLU A 98 6.00 3.59 -8.21
CA GLU A 98 5.64 3.48 -6.79
C GLU A 98 6.39 4.49 -5.93
N ILE A 99 7.71 4.63 -6.12
CA ILE A 99 8.53 5.60 -5.40
C ILE A 99 8.05 7.04 -5.68
N ASP A 100 7.72 7.34 -6.93
CA ASP A 100 7.26 8.67 -7.31
C ASP A 100 5.84 8.97 -6.78
N LEU A 101 4.95 7.98 -6.71
CA LEU A 101 3.67 8.09 -6.01
C LEU A 101 3.84 8.33 -4.50
N TRP A 102 4.77 7.63 -3.86
CA TRP A 102 5.10 7.84 -2.45
C TRP A 102 5.61 9.25 -2.18
N LYS A 103 6.52 9.76 -3.02
CA LYS A 103 7.01 11.14 -2.93
C LYS A 103 5.90 12.16 -3.16
N LEU A 104 5.00 11.90 -4.11
CA LEU A 104 3.84 12.77 -4.37
C LEU A 104 2.92 12.85 -3.16
N ARG A 105 2.67 11.71 -2.49
CA ARG A 105 1.88 11.67 -1.24
C ARG A 105 2.56 12.45 -0.11
N ASP A 106 3.86 12.27 0.08
CA ASP A 106 4.64 12.98 1.09
C ASP A 106 4.63 14.50 0.86
N LEU A 107 4.79 14.94 -0.40
CA LEU A 107 4.70 16.35 -0.77
C LEU A 107 3.30 16.92 -0.55
N LYS A 108 2.24 16.18 -0.87
CA LYS A 108 0.86 16.59 -0.58
C LYS A 108 0.61 16.72 0.93
N GLN A 109 1.10 15.78 1.74
CA GLN A 109 1.02 15.88 3.20
C GLN A 109 1.78 17.08 3.75
N LYS A 110 3.00 17.35 3.25
CA LYS A 110 3.79 18.51 3.66
C LYS A 110 3.11 19.83 3.30
N ALA A 111 2.64 19.96 2.06
CA ALA A 111 1.91 21.15 1.62
C ALA A 111 0.63 21.38 2.43
N ALA A 112 -0.09 20.32 2.77
CA ALA A 112 -1.33 20.41 3.54
C ALA A 112 -1.09 20.66 5.05
N LYS A 113 0.08 20.26 5.58
CA LYS A 113 0.55 20.65 6.91
C LYS A 113 0.96 22.12 6.97
N GLU A 114 1.66 22.61 5.95
CA GLU A 114 2.06 24.01 5.83
C GLU A 114 0.87 24.94 5.62
N SER A 115 -0.16 24.51 4.90
CA SER A 115 -1.39 25.29 4.69
C SER A 115 -2.35 25.30 5.90
N ARG A 116 -1.98 24.69 7.03
CA ARG A 116 -2.85 24.47 8.21
C ARG A 116 -4.15 23.71 7.91
N ALA A 117 -4.22 23.03 6.77
CA ALA A 117 -5.37 22.21 6.39
C ALA A 117 -5.36 20.83 7.07
N LEU A 118 -4.19 20.33 7.45
CA LEU A 118 -4.03 19.12 8.26
C LEU A 118 -3.72 19.49 9.70
N VAL A 119 -4.71 19.37 10.58
CA VAL A 119 -4.49 19.42 12.03
C VAL A 119 -4.02 18.04 12.49
N ILE A 120 -3.06 18.00 13.41
CA ILE A 120 -2.60 16.75 13.99
C ILE A 120 -3.80 16.13 14.71
N VAL A 121 -4.24 14.95 14.26
CA VAL A 121 -5.41 14.25 14.81
C VAL A 121 -5.34 14.15 16.33
N ALA A 122 -4.17 13.80 16.87
CA ALA A 122 -3.93 13.72 18.31
C ALA A 122 -4.10 15.05 19.07
N GLU A 123 -3.88 16.22 18.43
CA GLU A 123 -4.14 17.52 19.05
C GLU A 123 -5.63 17.86 19.04
N VAL A 124 -6.33 17.54 17.95
CA VAL A 124 -7.79 17.73 17.83
C VAL A 124 -8.51 16.85 18.84
N GLU A 125 -8.15 15.57 18.94
CA GLU A 125 -8.70 14.63 19.91
C GLU A 125 -8.58 15.18 21.33
N ARG A 126 -7.37 15.58 21.74
CA ARG A 126 -7.14 16.19 23.07
C ARG A 126 -7.94 17.46 23.27
N LEU A 127 -8.07 18.31 22.26
CA LEU A 127 -8.85 19.55 22.36
C LEU A 127 -10.34 19.22 22.59
N PHE A 128 -10.89 18.29 21.82
CA PHE A 128 -12.27 17.83 21.92
C PHE A 128 -12.55 17.14 23.27
N GLU A 129 -11.67 16.24 23.71
CA GLU A 129 -11.78 15.62 25.03
C GLU A 129 -11.83 16.66 26.14
N ASN A 130 -10.89 17.61 26.14
CA ASN A 130 -10.83 18.66 27.15
C ASN A 130 -12.07 19.58 27.10
N ALA A 131 -12.54 19.93 25.91
CA ALA A 131 -13.75 20.74 25.74
C ALA A 131 -14.99 20.01 26.27
N LEU A 132 -15.14 18.71 25.96
CA LEU A 132 -16.28 17.90 26.39
C LEU A 132 -16.28 17.67 27.91
N VAL A 133 -15.12 17.38 28.49
CA VAL A 133 -14.94 17.23 29.95
C VAL A 133 -15.30 18.53 30.66
N LYS A 134 -14.83 19.68 30.15
CA LYS A 134 -15.15 20.99 30.70
C LYS A 134 -16.65 21.27 30.62
N LEU A 135 -17.27 21.02 29.48
CA LEU A 135 -18.71 21.21 29.27
C LEU A 135 -19.54 20.34 30.23
N SER A 136 -19.17 19.07 30.41
CA SER A 136 -19.86 18.17 31.35
C SER A 136 -19.78 18.68 32.78
N ARG A 137 -18.60 19.17 33.21
CA ARG A 137 -18.40 19.75 34.53
C ARG A 137 -19.19 21.05 34.74
N ASP A 138 -19.22 21.92 33.75
CA ASP A 138 -19.96 23.18 33.80
C ASP A 138 -21.46 22.93 33.86
N ALA A 139 -21.97 21.96 33.08
CA ALA A 139 -23.37 21.54 33.12
C ALA A 139 -23.77 20.93 34.47
N GLY A 140 -22.93 20.06 35.06
CA GLY A 140 -23.18 19.52 36.40
C GLY A 140 -23.19 20.63 37.47
N THR A 141 -22.28 21.59 37.36
CA THR A 141 -22.24 22.76 38.25
C THR A 141 -23.49 23.63 38.09
N PHE A 142 -23.97 23.80 36.87
CA PHE A 142 -25.21 24.52 36.58
C PHE A 142 -26.43 23.83 37.22
N ILE A 143 -26.58 22.50 37.06
CA ILE A 143 -27.65 21.71 37.68
C ILE A 143 -27.64 21.89 39.20
N ARG A 144 -26.46 21.81 39.81
CA ARG A 144 -26.31 21.98 41.26
C ARG A 144 -26.71 23.38 41.72
N ARG A 145 -26.26 24.43 41.00
CA ARG A 145 -26.63 25.82 41.31
C ARG A 145 -28.14 26.05 41.15
N LEU A 146 -28.74 25.52 40.09
CA LEU A 146 -30.17 25.62 39.86
C LEU A 146 -30.97 24.93 40.98
N GLY A 147 -30.56 23.72 41.37
CA GLY A 147 -31.19 23.00 42.47
C GLY A 147 -31.08 23.73 43.81
N GLN A 148 -29.94 24.38 44.07
CA GLN A 148 -29.77 25.20 45.28
C GLN A 148 -30.65 26.46 45.25
N GLN A 149 -30.75 27.13 44.10
CA GLN A 149 -31.59 28.32 43.93
C GLN A 149 -33.08 28.00 44.13
N GLU A 150 -33.54 26.88 43.56
CA GLU A 150 -34.92 26.38 43.69
C GLU A 150 -35.16 25.60 44.99
N ARG A 151 -34.16 25.53 45.89
CA ARG A 151 -34.21 24.85 47.20
C ARG A 151 -34.61 23.37 47.13
N TRP A 152 -34.13 22.65 46.12
CA TRP A 152 -34.33 21.22 46.02
C TRP A 152 -33.59 20.47 47.13
N PRO A 153 -34.15 19.38 47.67
CA PRO A 153 -33.42 18.48 48.56
C PRO A 153 -32.17 17.91 47.87
N ASP A 154 -31.07 17.75 48.61
CA ASP A 154 -29.80 17.22 48.09
C ASP A 154 -29.94 15.84 47.42
N ALA A 155 -30.90 15.03 47.87
CA ALA A 155 -31.21 13.74 47.26
C ALA A 155 -31.77 13.90 45.83
N GLN A 156 -32.55 14.96 45.59
CA GLN A 156 -33.13 15.27 44.29
C GLN A 156 -32.09 15.88 43.35
N ILE A 157 -31.19 16.74 43.85
CA ILE A 157 -30.07 17.26 43.06
C ILE A 157 -29.17 16.11 42.58
N ARG A 158 -28.82 15.19 43.49
CA ARG A 158 -28.02 13.99 43.15
C ARG A 158 -28.70 13.07 42.14
N SER A 159 -30.02 12.90 42.23
CA SER A 159 -30.74 12.05 41.27
C SER A 159 -30.80 12.67 39.86
N VAL A 160 -30.94 13.99 39.77
CA VAL A 160 -30.90 14.73 38.50
C VAL A 160 -29.48 14.72 37.91
N GLU A 161 -28.45 14.94 38.72
CA GLU A 161 -27.04 14.81 38.30
C GLU A 161 -26.74 13.39 37.75
N ALA A 162 -27.23 12.35 38.43
CA ALA A 162 -27.05 10.96 37.99
C ALA A 162 -27.76 10.67 36.65
N ARG A 163 -29.01 11.12 36.50
CA ARG A 163 -29.76 11.00 35.23
C ARG A 163 -29.09 11.75 34.09
N PHE A 164 -28.57 12.94 34.36
CA PHE A 164 -27.83 13.72 33.39
C PHE A 164 -26.55 13.02 32.93
N ALA A 165 -25.77 12.47 33.88
CA ALA A 165 -24.55 11.71 33.56
C ALA A 165 -24.83 10.41 32.78
N GLU A 166 -25.97 9.76 33.04
CA GLU A 166 -26.43 8.61 32.25
C GLU A 166 -26.81 9.02 30.82
N MET A 167 -27.58 10.11 30.67
CA MET A 167 -27.95 10.65 29.36
C MET A 167 -26.72 11.07 28.55
N GLN A 168 -25.74 11.73 29.17
CA GLN A 168 -24.48 12.10 28.50
C GLN A 168 -23.72 10.88 27.99
N ARG A 169 -23.57 9.83 28.81
CA ARG A 169 -22.90 8.59 28.40
C ARG A 169 -23.61 7.92 27.23
N LYS A 170 -24.95 7.89 27.26
CA LYS A 170 -25.75 7.36 26.16
C LYS A 170 -25.54 8.16 24.87
N SER A 171 -25.62 9.49 24.92
CA SER A 171 -25.41 10.32 23.73
C SER A 171 -24.00 10.20 23.15
N VAL A 172 -22.96 10.07 23.98
CA VAL A 172 -21.59 9.83 23.50
C VAL A 172 -21.48 8.44 22.87
N SER A 173 -22.06 7.41 23.49
CA SER A 173 -22.09 6.06 22.93
C SER A 173 -22.82 5.99 21.58
N ASP A 174 -23.96 6.68 21.44
CA ASP A 174 -24.73 6.74 20.21
C ASP A 174 -23.96 7.49 19.11
N ALA A 175 -23.27 8.58 19.45
CA ALA A 175 -22.41 9.32 18.53
C ALA A 175 -21.22 8.48 18.05
N LEU A 176 -20.56 7.74 18.95
CA LEU A 176 -19.47 6.83 18.59
C LEU A 176 -19.96 5.69 17.70
N ALA A 177 -21.11 5.09 18.03
CA ALA A 177 -21.71 4.05 17.20
C ALA A 177 -22.09 4.56 15.81
N THR A 178 -22.54 5.82 15.70
CA THR A 178 -22.83 6.45 14.41
C THR A 178 -21.56 6.61 13.57
N LEU A 179 -20.47 7.10 14.18
CA LEU A 179 -19.17 7.23 13.53
C LEU A 179 -18.56 5.89 13.11
N GLU A 180 -18.74 4.83 13.89
CA GLU A 180 -18.30 3.48 13.52
C GLU A 180 -19.17 2.85 12.40
N SER A 181 -20.40 3.33 12.24
CA SER A 181 -21.36 2.82 11.26
C SER A 181 -21.36 3.56 9.91
N GLU A 182 -20.70 4.72 9.82
CA GLU A 182 -20.35 5.36 8.55
C GLU A 182 -19.01 4.77 8.06
N PRO A 183 -18.99 3.75 7.17
CA PRO A 183 -17.75 3.36 6.52
C PRO A 183 -17.28 4.55 5.69
N ASP A 184 -16.00 4.92 5.84
CA ASP A 184 -15.25 5.92 5.06
C ASP A 184 -15.85 6.24 3.66
N ASP A 185 -16.86 7.12 3.61
CA ASP A 185 -17.36 7.68 2.35
C ASP A 185 -16.34 8.69 1.77
N HIS A 186 -15.30 9.01 2.53
CA HIS A 186 -14.15 9.78 2.07
C HIS A 186 -13.29 9.04 1.04
N GLU A 187 -13.32 7.71 0.99
CA GLU A 187 -12.67 6.98 -0.11
C GLU A 187 -13.46 7.10 -1.42
N ARG A 188 -14.79 7.30 -1.37
CA ARG A 188 -15.63 7.44 -2.57
C ARG A 188 -15.58 8.83 -3.22
N GLN A 189 -15.25 9.88 -2.46
CA GLN A 189 -15.23 11.25 -2.98
C GLN A 189 -13.92 11.64 -3.68
N LEU A 190 -12.81 10.96 -3.42
CA LEU A 190 -11.53 11.22 -4.09
C LEU A 190 -11.45 10.59 -5.49
N ASP A 191 -12.40 9.71 -5.84
CA ASP A 191 -12.47 9.04 -7.14
C ASP A 191 -13.37 9.79 -8.16
N LEU A 192 -13.91 10.96 -7.80
CA LEU A 192 -14.88 11.72 -8.61
C LEU A 192 -14.44 13.14 -9.04
N THR A 193 -13.19 13.55 -8.79
CA THR A 193 -12.61 14.80 -9.35
C THR A 193 -11.22 14.60 -9.92
#